data_AF-A0A3T0C1G9-F1
#
_entry.id   AF-A0A3T0C1G9-F1
#
_cell.length_a   1.000
_cell.length_b   1.000
_cell.length_c   1.000
_cell.angle_alpha   90.00
_cell.angle_beta   90.00
_cell.angle_gamma   90.00
#
_symmetry.space_group_name_H-M   'P 1'
#
loop_
_entity.id
_entity.type
_entity.pdbx_description
1 polymer ?
#
loop_
_entity_poly.entity_id
_entity_poly.type
_entity_poly.pdbx_seq_one_letter_code
_entity_poly.pdbx_strand_id
1 'polypeptide(L)'
;MATVLTKGEIVLFALRKFAIASNASLTDVEPQSIEDGVNDLEDMMSEWMINPGDIGYAFATGDEQPLPDDESGLPRKYKHAVGYQLLLRMLSDYSLEPTPQVLSNAQRSYDALMTDTLVVPSMRRRGDFPVGQGNKYDVFTSDRYYPGDLPLIDGDIPNA
;
A
#
# COMPACT_ATOMS: atom_id res chain seq x y z
N MET A 1 -5.78 26.57 2.51
CA MET A 1 -5.16 25.70 1.49
C MET A 1 -4.51 24.55 2.23
N ALA A 2 -4.91 23.30 1.98
CA ALA A 2 -4.23 22.16 2.56
C ALA A 2 -2.80 22.19 2.05
N THR A 3 -1.82 22.31 2.93
CA THR A 3 -0.41 22.31 2.53
C THR A 3 -0.10 20.98 1.87
N VAL A 4 0.23 21.02 0.58
CA VAL A 4 0.60 19.84 -0.18
C VAL A 4 1.95 19.34 0.35
N LEU A 5 2.24 18.05 0.18
CA LEU A 5 3.44 17.41 0.73
C LEU A 5 4.62 17.67 -0.20
N THR A 6 5.62 18.43 0.26
CA THR A 6 6.83 18.67 -0.54
C THR A 6 7.78 17.48 -0.50
N LYS A 7 8.60 17.33 -1.55
CA LYS A 7 9.63 16.30 -1.67
C LYS A 7 10.62 16.38 -0.49
N GLY A 8 11.08 17.60 -0.17
CA GLY A 8 11.96 17.86 0.95
C GLY A 8 11.38 17.48 2.31
N GLU A 9 10.05 17.56 2.51
CA GLU A 9 9.44 17.12 3.77
C GLU A 9 9.51 15.60 3.97
N ILE A 10 9.44 14.82 2.88
CA ILE A 10 9.60 13.36 2.89
C ILE A 10 11.07 13.00 3.17
N VAL A 11 11.99 13.64 2.43
CA VAL A 11 13.44 13.42 2.58
C VAL A 11 13.91 13.78 3.98
N LEU A 12 13.50 14.92 4.52
CA LEU A 12 13.82 15.32 5.90
C LEU A 12 13.32 14.32 6.94
N PHE A 13 12.19 13.67 6.70
CA PHE A 13 11.71 12.62 7.61
C PHE A 13 12.65 11.41 7.63
N ALA A 14 13.14 10.98 6.47
CA ALA A 14 14.10 9.89 6.36
C ALA A 14 15.46 10.28 6.97
N LEU A 15 16.04 11.41 6.56
CA LEU A 15 17.37 11.88 7.04
C LEU A 15 17.42 12.05 8.56
N ARG A 16 16.36 12.58 9.19
CA ARG A 16 16.32 12.71 10.65
C ARG A 16 16.38 11.36 11.37
N LYS A 17 15.75 10.33 10.82
CA LYS A 17 15.77 8.98 11.40
C LYS A 17 17.08 8.26 11.09
N PHE A 18 17.64 8.49 9.91
CA PHE A 18 18.95 7.99 9.52
C PHE A 18 20.04 8.54 10.44
N ALA A 19 20.07 9.86 10.70
CA ALA A 19 21.03 10.49 11.59
C ALA A 19 21.01 9.89 13.01
N ILE A 20 19.81 9.59 13.53
CA ILE A 20 19.66 8.93 14.85
C ILE A 20 20.27 7.53 14.81
N ALA A 21 20.07 6.76 13.74
CA ALA A 21 20.63 5.43 13.57
C ALA A 21 22.16 5.45 13.38
N SER A 22 22.67 6.36 12.55
CA SER A 22 24.10 6.58 12.31
C SER A 22 24.82 6.87 13.63
N ASN A 23 24.34 7.85 14.40
CA ASN A 23 24.91 8.21 15.70
C ASN A 23 24.84 7.05 16.71
N ALA A 24 23.78 6.24 16.70
CA ALA A 24 23.65 5.08 17.59
C ALA A 24 24.63 3.96 17.23
N SER A 25 25.03 3.84 15.95
CA SER A 25 25.95 2.82 15.45
C SER A 25 27.44 3.20 15.60
N LEU A 26 27.75 4.43 16.05
CA LEU A 26 29.11 4.98 16.18
C LEU A 26 29.91 4.97 14.85
N THR A 27 29.22 4.86 13.72
CA THR A 27 29.84 4.97 12.39
C THR A 27 30.05 6.42 11.98
N ASP A 28 29.35 7.36 12.63
CA ASP A 28 29.41 8.81 12.40
C ASP A 28 29.33 9.19 10.92
N VAL A 29 28.54 8.42 10.15
CA VAL A 29 28.24 8.73 8.76
C VAL A 29 27.38 9.98 8.72
N GLU A 30 27.87 11.00 8.04
CA GLU A 30 27.17 12.25 7.85
C GLU A 30 25.99 12.05 6.87
N PRO A 31 24.76 12.45 7.23
CA PRO A 31 23.63 12.36 6.33
C PRO A 31 23.89 13.17 5.06
N GLN A 32 23.45 12.65 3.92
CA GLN A 32 23.51 13.37 2.65
C GLN A 32 22.71 14.68 2.69
N SER A 33 23.00 15.57 1.73
CA SER A 33 22.26 16.82 1.56
C SER A 33 20.79 16.55 1.25
N ILE A 34 19.92 17.55 1.47
CA ILE A 34 18.50 17.40 1.18
C ILE A 34 18.30 17.29 -0.34
N GLU A 35 19.08 18.03 -1.12
CA GLU A 35 19.05 17.97 -2.59
C GLU A 35 19.43 16.57 -3.11
N ASP A 36 20.48 15.95 -2.56
CA ASP A 36 20.88 14.59 -2.96
C ASP A 36 19.83 13.56 -2.51
N GLY A 37 19.26 13.73 -1.32
CA GLY A 37 18.17 12.88 -0.85
C GLY A 37 16.88 13.00 -1.68
N VAL A 38 16.65 14.14 -2.34
CA VAL A 38 15.54 14.30 -3.30
C VAL A 38 15.81 13.50 -4.57
N ASN A 39 17.06 13.42 -5.04
CA ASN A 39 17.41 12.57 -6.18
C ASN A 39 17.18 11.09 -5.87
N ASP A 40 17.55 10.64 -4.67
CA ASP A 40 17.31 9.27 -4.21
C ASP A 40 15.81 8.96 -4.06
N LEU A 41 15.02 9.92 -3.60
CA LEU A 41 13.56 9.81 -3.61
C LEU A 41 13.00 9.69 -5.04
N GLU A 42 13.47 10.52 -5.98
CA GLU A 42 13.01 10.51 -7.36
C GLU A 42 13.32 9.16 -8.04
N ASP A 43 14.52 8.62 -7.79
CA ASP A 43 14.97 7.33 -8.29
C ASP A 43 14.15 6.17 -7.69
N MET A 44 13.89 6.20 -6.38
CA MET A 44 13.01 5.22 -5.72
C MET A 44 11.59 5.25 -6.30
N MET A 45 11.04 6.44 -6.57
CA MET A 45 9.72 6.56 -7.19
C MET A 45 9.73 6.06 -8.65
N SER A 46 10.84 6.26 -9.37
CA SER A 46 11.04 5.72 -10.72
C SER A 46 11.05 4.19 -10.72
N GLU A 47 11.72 3.55 -9.75
CA GLU A 47 11.66 2.09 -9.57
C GLU A 47 10.22 1.60 -9.31
N TRP A 48 9.48 2.33 -8.48
CA TRP A 48 8.10 1.95 -8.12
C TRP A 48 7.14 2.03 -9.29
N MET A 49 7.40 2.89 -10.29
CA MET A 49 6.62 2.92 -11.54
C MET A 49 6.63 1.57 -12.27
N ILE A 50 7.71 0.80 -12.13
CA ILE A 50 7.83 -0.55 -12.71
C ILE A 50 7.09 -1.55 -11.83
N ASN A 51 7.36 -1.53 -10.52
CA ASN A 51 6.73 -2.40 -9.54
C ASN A 51 6.83 -1.75 -8.14
N PRO A 52 5.72 -1.57 -7.40
CA PRO A 52 4.39 -2.16 -7.58
C PRO A 52 3.44 -1.42 -8.56
N GLY A 53 3.83 -0.24 -9.05
CA GLY A 53 3.04 0.61 -9.94
C GLY A 53 3.00 2.07 -9.49
N ASP A 54 2.30 2.89 -10.28
CA ASP A 54 2.18 4.33 -10.04
C ASP A 54 1.28 4.65 -8.83
N ILE A 55 1.79 5.46 -7.91
CA ILE A 55 1.09 5.97 -6.71
C ILE A 55 0.67 7.44 -6.82
N GLY A 56 0.86 8.06 -7.99
CA GLY A 56 0.54 9.47 -8.26
C GLY A 56 1.64 10.44 -7.83
N TYR A 57 2.90 10.01 -7.91
CA TYR A 57 4.04 10.89 -7.61
C TYR A 57 4.28 11.89 -8.75
N ALA A 58 4.59 13.15 -8.40
CA ALA A 58 4.90 14.19 -9.36
C ALA A 58 6.41 14.21 -9.66
N PHE A 59 6.78 13.56 -10.76
CA PHE A 59 8.16 13.58 -11.27
C PHE A 59 8.53 14.94 -11.84
N ALA A 60 9.79 15.35 -11.66
CA ALA A 60 10.39 16.41 -12.46
C ALA A 60 10.51 15.94 -13.91
N THR A 61 10.19 16.81 -14.88
CA THR A 61 10.14 16.43 -16.30
C THR A 61 11.21 17.12 -17.14
N GLY A 62 11.80 16.39 -18.09
CA GLY A 62 12.76 16.96 -19.05
C GLY A 62 14.09 17.35 -18.41
N ASP A 63 14.44 18.63 -18.49
CA ASP A 63 15.68 19.22 -17.96
C ASP A 63 15.51 19.78 -16.53
N GLU A 64 14.34 19.60 -15.90
CA GLU A 64 14.06 20.09 -14.56
C GLU A 64 14.73 19.19 -13.51
N GLN A 65 15.58 19.80 -12.69
CA GLN A 65 16.15 19.13 -11.51
C GLN A 65 15.10 19.15 -10.39
N PRO A 66 14.78 18.00 -9.76
CA PRO A 66 13.84 17.98 -8.64
C PRO A 66 14.40 18.78 -7.46
N LEU A 67 13.61 19.74 -6.96
CA LEU A 67 13.98 20.58 -5.82
C LEU A 67 13.28 20.15 -4.52
N PRO A 68 13.86 20.45 -3.35
CA PRO A 68 13.24 20.13 -2.05
C PRO A 68 11.89 20.80 -1.81
N ASP A 69 11.69 22.00 -2.35
CA ASP A 69 10.45 22.76 -2.18
C ASP A 69 9.36 22.36 -3.17
N ASP A 70 9.67 21.49 -4.15
CA ASP A 70 8.70 21.00 -5.11
C ASP A 70 7.69 20.07 -4.44
N GLU A 71 6.47 20.10 -4.96
CA GLU A 71 5.41 19.23 -4.50
C GLU A 71 5.66 17.79 -4.94
N SER A 72 5.43 16.83 -4.05
CA SER A 72 5.56 15.40 -4.36
C SER A 72 4.38 14.85 -5.17
N GLY A 73 3.29 15.61 -5.31
CA GLY A 73 2.01 15.13 -5.88
C GLY A 73 1.23 14.20 -4.94
N LEU A 74 1.86 13.73 -3.85
CA LEU A 74 1.26 12.79 -2.91
C LEU A 74 0.47 13.52 -1.80
N PRO A 75 -0.64 12.93 -1.32
CA PRO A 75 -1.32 13.46 -0.14
C PRO A 75 -0.48 13.22 1.12
N ARG A 76 -0.57 14.13 2.10
CA ARG A 76 0.20 14.08 3.37
C ARG A 76 0.12 12.74 4.11
N LYS A 77 -0.97 11.98 3.95
CA LYS A 77 -1.14 10.63 4.54
C LYS A 77 -0.07 9.63 4.07
N TYR A 78 0.52 9.81 2.89
CA TYR A 78 1.52 8.89 2.33
C TYR A 78 2.96 9.21 2.77
N LYS A 79 3.17 10.35 3.44
CA LYS A 79 4.49 10.78 3.94
C LYS A 79 5.23 9.68 4.69
N HIS A 80 4.54 9.00 5.61
CA HIS A 80 5.19 7.98 6.44
C HIS A 80 5.54 6.73 5.64
N ALA A 81 4.64 6.24 4.78
CA ALA A 81 4.88 5.05 3.97
C ALA A 81 6.10 5.25 3.06
N VAL A 82 6.12 6.33 2.27
CA VAL A 82 7.23 6.64 1.36
C VAL A 82 8.51 6.97 2.13
N GLY A 83 8.41 7.80 3.17
CA GLY A 83 9.58 8.20 3.96
C GLY A 83 10.22 7.05 4.75
N TYR A 84 9.46 6.03 5.14
CA TYR A 84 10.04 4.82 5.77
C TYR A 84 10.77 3.94 4.75
N GLN A 85 10.26 3.81 3.53
CA GLN A 85 10.95 3.05 2.49
C GLN A 85 12.25 3.73 2.04
N LEU A 86 12.22 5.07 1.90
CA LEU A 86 13.43 5.86 1.65
C LEU A 86 14.47 5.67 2.77
N LEU A 87 14.02 5.69 4.04
CA LEU A 87 14.90 5.41 5.17
C LEU A 87 15.54 4.01 5.10
N LEU A 88 14.77 2.98 4.75
CA LEU A 88 15.30 1.61 4.63
C LEU A 88 16.34 1.52 3.51
N ARG A 89 16.13 2.23 2.39
CA ARG A 89 17.10 2.34 1.29
C ARG A 89 18.42 2.95 1.78
N MET A 90 18.36 4.14 2.39
CA MET A 90 19.54 4.82 2.95
C MET A 90 20.27 3.97 4.01
N LEU A 91 19.54 3.28 4.89
CA LEU A 91 20.17 2.39 5.89
C LEU A 91 20.90 1.22 5.23
N SER A 92 20.35 0.67 4.15
CA SER A 92 20.97 -0.42 3.39
C SER A 92 22.29 0.00 2.76
N ASP A 93 22.40 1.22 2.25
CA ASP A 93 23.63 1.71 1.60
C ASP A 93 24.82 1.74 2.56
N TYR A 94 24.57 2.05 3.83
CA TYR A 94 25.60 2.08 4.87
C TYR A 94 25.69 0.78 5.67
N SER A 95 25.05 -0.30 5.21
CA SER A 95 25.02 -1.60 5.90
C SER A 95 24.55 -1.48 7.37
N LEU A 96 23.66 -0.52 7.65
CA LEU A 96 23.07 -0.31 8.96
C LEU A 96 21.77 -1.09 9.07
N GLU A 97 21.69 -1.99 10.04
CA GLU A 97 20.47 -2.76 10.26
C GLU A 97 19.38 -1.86 10.89
N PRO A 98 18.16 -1.81 10.31
CA PRO A 98 17.07 -1.02 10.87
C PRO A 98 16.61 -1.62 12.20
N THR A 99 16.28 -0.77 13.17
CA THR A 99 15.64 -1.25 14.41
C THR A 99 14.32 -1.99 14.11
N PRO A 100 13.94 -3.00 14.92
CA PRO A 100 12.71 -3.77 14.70
C PRO A 100 11.45 -2.89 14.63
N GLN A 101 11.45 -1.79 15.38
CA GLN A 101 10.35 -0.82 15.39
C GLN A 101 10.26 -0.05 14.06
N VAL A 102 11.38 0.30 13.44
CA VAL A 102 11.40 0.95 12.12
C VAL A 102 10.89 -0.02 11.06
N LEU A 103 11.38 -1.27 11.07
CA LEU A 103 10.96 -2.30 10.12
C LEU A 103 9.45 -2.58 10.20
N SER A 104 8.91 -2.74 11.41
CA SER A 104 7.46 -2.96 11.61
C SER A 104 6.61 -1.78 11.13
N ASN A 105 7.05 -0.55 11.38
CA ASN A 105 6.33 0.65 10.92
C ASN A 105 6.41 0.83 9.41
N ALA A 106 7.57 0.55 8.80
CA ALA A 106 7.75 0.58 7.35
C ALA A 106 6.81 -0.42 6.68
N GLN A 107 6.81 -1.67 7.13
CA GLN A 107 5.95 -2.72 6.56
C GLN A 107 4.46 -2.36 6.67
N ARG A 108 3.99 -2.03 7.88
CA ARG A 108 2.57 -1.69 8.11
C ARG A 108 2.09 -0.49 7.30
N SER A 109 2.93 0.54 7.17
CA SER A 109 2.57 1.74 6.42
C SER A 109 2.60 1.52 4.91
N TYR A 110 3.50 0.66 4.42
CA TYR A 110 3.56 0.25 3.03
C TYR A 110 2.37 -0.65 2.64
N ASP A 111 2.02 -1.63 3.47
CA ASP A 111 0.86 -2.49 3.24
C ASP A 111 -0.44 -1.65 3.20
N ALA A 112 -0.56 -0.67 4.10
CA ALA A 112 -1.69 0.27 4.11
C ALA A 112 -1.70 1.27 2.94
N LEU A 113 -0.57 1.45 2.25
CA LEU A 113 -0.48 2.26 1.03
C LEU A 113 -0.89 1.44 -0.19
N MET A 114 -0.43 0.20 -0.28
CA MET A 114 -0.54 -0.64 -1.48
C MET A 114 -1.78 -1.54 -1.49
N THR A 115 -2.40 -1.79 -0.33
CA THR A 115 -3.54 -2.70 -0.22
C THR A 115 -4.69 -2.09 0.55
N ASP A 116 -5.91 -2.38 0.08
CA ASP A 116 -7.16 -2.04 0.77
C ASP A 116 -7.90 -3.32 1.15
N THR A 117 -8.44 -3.37 2.37
CA THR A 117 -9.31 -4.46 2.81
C THR A 117 -10.77 -4.06 2.65
N LEU A 118 -11.41 -4.63 1.62
CA LEU A 118 -12.81 -4.34 1.32
C LEU A 118 -13.74 -5.22 2.16
N VAL A 119 -14.73 -4.61 2.81
CA VAL A 119 -15.80 -5.33 3.50
C VAL A 119 -16.97 -5.48 2.53
N VAL A 120 -17.15 -6.69 2.00
CA VAL A 120 -18.22 -7.07 1.08
C VAL A 120 -19.14 -8.11 1.72
N PRO A 121 -20.44 -8.17 1.36
CA PRO A 121 -21.30 -9.25 1.81
C PRO A 121 -20.73 -10.61 1.39
N SER A 122 -20.91 -11.62 2.22
CA SER A 122 -20.43 -12.96 1.91
C SER A 122 -21.07 -13.49 0.63
N MET A 123 -20.27 -14.13 -0.23
CA MET A 123 -20.81 -14.80 -1.42
C MET A 123 -21.81 -15.88 -0.98
N ARG A 124 -23.02 -15.81 -1.53
CA ARG A 124 -24.01 -16.88 -1.36
C ARG A 124 -23.46 -18.15 -2.02
N ARG A 125 -23.67 -19.31 -1.40
CA ARG A 125 -23.38 -20.60 -2.05
C ARG A 125 -24.18 -20.69 -3.36
N ARG A 126 -23.54 -21.22 -4.41
CA ARG A 126 -24.11 -21.36 -5.75
C ARG A 126 -25.37 -22.23 -5.69
N GLY A 127 -26.42 -21.83 -6.41
CA GLY A 127 -27.76 -22.42 -6.32
C GLY A 127 -27.90 -23.84 -6.89
N ASP A 128 -26.83 -24.39 -7.45
CA ASP A 128 -26.73 -25.72 -8.07
C ASP A 128 -26.09 -26.77 -7.13
N PHE A 129 -25.69 -26.41 -5.92
CA PHE A 129 -25.11 -27.37 -4.98
C PHE A 129 -26.17 -28.35 -4.48
N PRO A 130 -25.97 -29.68 -4.66
CA PRO A 130 -26.91 -30.66 -4.15
C PRO A 130 -26.91 -30.62 -2.62
N VAL A 131 -28.11 -30.71 -2.06
CA VAL A 131 -28.33 -30.70 -0.61
C VAL A 131 -27.65 -31.86 0.10
N GLY A 132 -27.47 -33.00 -0.58
CA GLY A 132 -27.02 -34.26 0.02
C GLY A 132 -28.09 -34.89 0.91
N GLN A 133 -28.26 -36.22 0.83
CA GLN A 133 -29.28 -36.92 1.61
C GLN A 133 -29.05 -36.91 3.14
N GLY A 134 -27.90 -36.40 3.59
CA GLY A 134 -27.57 -36.23 5.01
C GLY A 134 -28.18 -34.98 5.66
N ASN A 135 -28.63 -34.00 4.86
CA ASN A 135 -29.32 -32.81 5.38
C ASN A 135 -30.82 -33.10 5.49
N LYS A 136 -31.29 -33.42 6.71
CA LYS A 136 -32.71 -33.64 6.99
C LYS A 136 -33.37 -32.31 7.35
N TYR A 137 -34.32 -31.85 6.53
CA TYR A 137 -35.12 -30.66 6.82
C TYR A 137 -36.29 -31.01 7.74
N ASP A 138 -36.50 -30.18 8.76
CA ASP A 138 -37.65 -30.29 9.69
C ASP A 138 -38.89 -29.55 9.17
N VAL A 139 -38.76 -28.71 8.13
CA VAL A 139 -39.84 -27.88 7.62
C VAL A 139 -39.93 -27.98 6.09
N PHE A 140 -41.04 -28.54 5.63
CA PHE A 140 -41.45 -28.76 4.24
C PHE A 140 -41.07 -27.65 3.26
N THR A 141 -40.13 -27.92 2.36
CA THR A 141 -40.08 -27.34 0.99
C THR A 141 -39.20 -28.25 0.11
N SER A 142 -39.75 -28.69 -1.03
CA SER A 142 -39.02 -29.44 -2.08
C SER A 142 -38.07 -28.55 -2.90
N ASP A 143 -38.08 -27.25 -2.63
CA ASP A 143 -37.59 -26.25 -3.57
C ASP A 143 -36.40 -25.53 -2.96
N ARG A 144 -35.20 -26.07 -3.25
CA ARG A 144 -33.87 -25.49 -3.00
C ARG A 144 -33.54 -25.27 -1.51
N TYR A 145 -32.26 -25.46 -1.16
CA TYR A 145 -31.78 -25.23 0.22
C TYR A 145 -31.94 -23.78 0.70
N TYR A 146 -32.07 -22.85 -0.25
CA TYR A 146 -32.13 -21.43 0.01
C TYR A 146 -33.34 -20.84 -0.73
N PRO A 147 -34.36 -20.35 -0.01
CA PRO A 147 -35.42 -19.57 -0.62
C PRO A 147 -34.79 -18.28 -1.16
N GLY A 148 -34.83 -18.09 -2.47
CA GLY A 148 -34.46 -16.84 -3.10
C GLY A 148 -35.70 -15.97 -3.28
N ASP A 149 -35.62 -14.69 -2.95
CA ASP A 149 -36.60 -13.67 -3.35
C ASP A 149 -36.45 -13.26 -4.84
N LEU A 150 -35.65 -14.00 -5.62
CA LEU A 150 -35.43 -13.72 -7.03
C LEU A 150 -36.47 -14.49 -7.87
N PRO A 151 -37.11 -13.84 -8.87
CA PRO A 151 -37.95 -14.56 -9.82
C PRO A 151 -37.13 -15.63 -10.55
N LEU A 152 -37.81 -16.72 -10.94
CA LEU A 152 -37.18 -17.81 -11.69
C LEU A 152 -36.39 -17.25 -12.88
N ILE A 153 -35.10 -17.54 -12.90
CA ILE A 153 -34.26 -17.28 -14.08
C ILE A 153 -34.66 -18.32 -15.14
N ASP A 154 -34.86 -17.86 -16.36
CA ASP A 154 -35.40 -18.51 -17.57
C ASP A 154 -34.73 -19.84 -18.01
N GLY A 155 -33.80 -20.37 -17.22
CA GLY A 155 -33.20 -21.71 -17.40
C GLY A 155 -33.87 -22.84 -16.60
N ASP A 156 -34.82 -22.52 -15.71
CA ASP A 156 -35.47 -23.48 -14.81
C ASP A 156 -36.86 -23.95 -15.32
N ILE A 157 -37.24 -23.64 -16.56
CA ILE A 157 -38.48 -24.18 -17.15
C ILE A 157 -38.19 -25.63 -17.58
N PRO A 158 -38.80 -26.66 -16.96
CA PRO A 158 -38.69 -28.00 -17.51
C PRO A 158 -39.39 -27.98 -18.88
N ASN A 159 -38.63 -28.28 -19.94
CA ASN A 159 -39.23 -28.56 -21.24
C ASN A 159 -40.30 -29.64 -21.04
N ALA A 160 -41.54 -29.32 -21.42
CA ALA A 160 -42.68 -30.22 -21.39
C ALA A 160 -42.47 -31.42 -22.32
#